data_AF-A0AAV2ITA1-F1
#
_entry.id   AF-A0AAV2ITA1-F1
#
_cell.length_a   1.000
_cell.length_b   1.000
_cell.length_c   1.000
_cell.angle_alpha   90.00
_cell.angle_beta   90.00
_cell.angle_gamma   90.00
#
_symmetry.space_group_name_H-M   'P 1'
#
loop_
_entity.id
_entity.type
_entity.pdbx_description
1 polymer ?
#
loop_
_entity_poly.entity_id
_entity_poly.type
_entity_poly.pdbx_seq_one_letter_code
_entity_poly.pdbx_strand_id
1 'polypeptide(L)'
;MSVKEITKSGKLCVLDVEINGLKNIKKSGLKPTPRYIFISPPSLEVLEKRLRDRKTETEESLNKRLAAVKEAQEYADTGAYDFIIVNDDQE
;
A
#
# COMPACT_ATOMS: atom_id res chain seq x y z
N MET A 1 -5.46 -19.42 -5.63
CA MET A 1 -4.31 -19.46 -6.56
C MET A 1 -3.15 -18.77 -5.90
N SER A 2 -2.02 -19.45 -5.82
CA SER A 2 -0.75 -18.90 -5.34
C SER A 2 -0.13 -17.95 -6.37
N VAL A 3 0.74 -17.04 -5.92
CA VAL A 3 1.49 -16.13 -6.79
C VAL A 3 2.22 -16.91 -7.90
N LYS A 4 2.79 -18.08 -7.57
CA LYS A 4 3.51 -18.93 -8.53
C LYS A 4 2.63 -19.43 -9.67
N GLU A 5 1.37 -19.76 -9.40
CA GLU A 5 0.44 -20.25 -10.43
C GLU A 5 0.04 -19.13 -11.40
N ILE A 6 -0.22 -17.92 -10.87
CA ILE A 6 -0.60 -16.75 -11.68
C ILE A 6 0.55 -16.38 -12.62
N THR A 7 1.77 -16.29 -12.10
CA THR A 7 2.95 -15.97 -12.92
C THR A 7 3.20 -17.02 -14.00
N LYS A 8 3.01 -18.31 -13.70
CA LYS A 8 3.14 -19.39 -14.68
C LYS A 8 2.07 -19.33 -15.79
N SER A 9 0.91 -18.77 -15.50
CA SER A 9 -0.17 -18.59 -16.49
C SER A 9 0.04 -17.38 -17.42
N GLY A 10 1.19 -16.69 -17.34
CA GLY A 10 1.48 -15.50 -18.15
C GLY A 10 0.71 -14.25 -17.72
N LYS A 11 0.07 -14.28 -16.55
CA LYS A 11 -0.70 -13.15 -16.00
C LYS A 11 0.15 -12.33 -15.02
N LEU A 12 -0.16 -11.04 -14.93
CA LEU A 12 0.43 -10.17 -13.92
C LEU A 12 -0.29 -10.36 -12.58
N CYS A 13 0.46 -10.65 -11.53
CA CYS A 13 -0.07 -10.73 -10.17
C CYS A 13 0.07 -9.37 -9.49
N VAL A 14 -1.06 -8.73 -9.19
CA VAL A 14 -1.13 -7.51 -8.38
C VAL A 14 -1.54 -7.90 -6.98
N LEU A 15 -0.76 -7.49 -5.98
CA LEU A 15 -1.03 -7.75 -4.57
C LEU A 15 -1.27 -6.41 -3.88
N ASP A 16 -2.44 -6.27 -3.27
CA ASP A 16 -2.72 -5.20 -2.32
C ASP A 16 -2.37 -5.70 -0.92
N VAL A 17 -1.36 -5.09 -0.30
CA VAL A 17 -0.81 -5.53 0.97
C VAL A 17 -0.48 -4.36 1.88
N GLU A 18 -0.75 -4.54 3.16
CA GLU A 18 -0.33 -3.61 4.20
C GLU A 18 1.18 -3.69 4.44
N ILE A 19 1.70 -2.71 5.17
CA ILE A 19 3.13 -2.56 5.49
C ILE A 19 3.77 -3.82 6.11
N ASN A 20 3.04 -4.53 6.96
CA ASN A 20 3.51 -5.78 7.56
C ASN A 20 3.59 -6.92 6.53
N GLY A 21 2.61 -6.99 5.63
CA GLY A 21 2.63 -7.93 4.51
C GLY A 21 3.80 -7.66 3.56
N LEU A 22 4.06 -6.39 3.25
CA LEU A 22 5.20 -5.95 2.45
C LEU A 22 6.55 -6.39 3.05
N LYS A 23 6.75 -6.13 4.35
CA LYS A 23 7.95 -6.54 5.10
C LYS A 23 8.16 -8.06 5.03
N ASN A 24 7.09 -8.84 5.15
CA ASN A 24 7.15 -10.30 5.04
C ASN A 24 7.49 -10.77 3.63
N ILE A 25 6.90 -10.17 2.59
CA ILE A 25 7.19 -10.53 1.19
C ILE A 25 8.65 -10.22 0.85
N LYS A 26 9.19 -9.06 1.27
CA LYS A 26 10.61 -8.71 1.09
C LYS A 26 11.54 -9.73 1.75
N LYS A 27 11.23 -10.16 2.98
CA LYS A 27 11.99 -11.20 3.69
C LYS A 27 11.89 -12.59 3.05
N SER A 28 10.76 -12.90 2.41
CA SER A 28 10.51 -14.23 1.83
C SER A 28 11.38 -14.55 0.60
N GLY A 29 12.00 -13.55 -0.03
CA GLY A 29 12.80 -13.76 -1.24
C GLY A 29 12.00 -14.27 -2.44
N LEU A 30 10.71 -13.91 -2.51
CA LEU A 30 9.76 -14.36 -3.54
C LEU A 30 10.33 -14.20 -4.96
N LYS A 31 10.09 -15.22 -5.80
CA LYS A 31 10.51 -15.25 -7.21
C LYS A 31 9.30 -15.44 -8.15
N PRO A 32 9.26 -14.70 -9.28
CA PRO A 32 10.19 -13.63 -9.69
C PRO A 32 10.17 -12.43 -8.72
N THR A 33 11.25 -11.64 -8.68
CA THR A 33 11.37 -10.51 -7.77
C THR A 33 10.20 -9.54 -8.00
N PRO A 34 9.33 -9.30 -7.00
CA PRO A 34 8.22 -8.39 -7.16
C PRO A 34 8.70 -6.94 -7.23
N ARG A 35 7.92 -6.09 -7.91
CA ARG A 35 8.05 -4.63 -7.84
C ARG A 35 7.17 -4.11 -6.71
N TYR A 36 7.67 -3.13 -5.98
CA TYR A 36 6.97 -2.51 -4.86
C TYR A 36 6.61 -1.08 -5.22
N ILE A 37 5.31 -0.80 -5.24
CA ILE A 37 4.78 0.53 -5.55
C ILE A 37 4.06 1.03 -4.30
N PHE A 38 4.45 2.21 -3.81
CA PHE A 38 3.72 2.90 -2.76
C PHE A 38 2.80 3.95 -3.39
N ILE A 39 1.52 3.87 -3.06
CA ILE A 39 0.53 4.88 -3.43
C ILE A 39 0.30 5.79 -2.23
N SER A 40 0.91 6.97 -2.27
CA SER A 40 0.80 7.97 -1.21
C SER A 40 -0.40 8.88 -1.47
N PRO A 41 -1.19 9.28 -0.44
CA PRO A 41 -2.06 10.43 -0.58
C PRO A 41 -1.21 11.72 -0.77
N PRO A 42 -1.80 12.82 -1.28
CA PRO A 42 -1.11 14.10 -1.42
C PRO A 42 -0.78 14.70 -0.04
N SER A 43 -1.65 14.49 0.95
CA SER A 43 -1.37 14.77 2.35
C SER A 43 -2.23 13.89 3.26
N LEU A 44 -1.79 13.72 4.52
CA LEU A 44 -2.58 13.02 5.55
C LEU A 44 -3.89 13.75 5.84
N GLU A 45 -3.90 15.08 5.83
CA GLU A 45 -5.10 15.89 6.04
C GLU A 45 -6.15 15.67 4.94
N VAL A 46 -5.69 15.61 3.67
CA VAL A 46 -6.57 15.31 2.53
C VAL A 46 -7.10 13.88 2.64
N LEU A 47 -6.27 12.92 3.03
CA LEU A 47 -6.72 11.55 3.26
C LEU A 47 -7.77 11.47 4.37
N GLU A 48 -7.53 12.11 5.52
CA GLU A 48 -8.48 12.14 6.64
C GLU A 48 -9.81 12.74 6.19
N LYS A 49 -9.79 13.89 5.51
CA LYS A 49 -10.98 14.53 4.98
C LYS A 49 -11.75 13.58 4.04
N ARG A 50 -11.06 12.93 3.10
CA ARG A 50 -11.67 11.95 2.17
C ARG A 50 -12.29 10.75 2.90
N LEU A 51 -11.66 10.25 3.96
CA LEU A 51 -12.19 9.13 4.75
C LEU A 51 -13.40 9.55 5.59
N ARG A 52 -13.38 10.75 6.18
CA ARG A 52 -14.52 11.34 6.91
C ARG A 52 -15.71 11.58 5.99
N ASP A 53 -15.47 12.11 4.78
CA ASP A 53 -16.51 12.40 3.79
C ASP A 53 -17.24 11.14 3.31
N ARG A 54 -16.56 9.99 3.30
CA ARG A 54 -17.19 8.69 2.96
C ARG A 54 -18.22 8.24 4.00
N LYS A 55 -18.20 8.77 5.23
CA LYS A 55 -19.13 8.43 6.34
C LYS A 55 -19.28 6.93 6.63
N THR A 56 -18.37 6.09 6.16
CA THR A 56 -18.39 4.64 6.33
C THR A 56 -17.49 4.15 7.48
N GLU A 57 -16.69 5.04 8.07
CA GLU A 57 -15.68 4.70 9.08
C GLU A 57 -15.98 5.35 10.44
N THR A 58 -15.66 4.64 11.52
CA THR A 58 -15.67 5.19 12.89
C THR A 58 -14.36 5.92 13.18
N GLU A 59 -14.34 6.83 14.16
CA GLU A 59 -13.11 7.52 14.60
C GLU A 59 -11.97 6.53 14.93
N GLU A 60 -12.28 5.39 15.52
CA GLU A 60 -11.27 4.38 15.84
C GLU A 60 -10.66 3.74 14.58
N SER A 61 -11.49 3.39 13.61
CA SER A 61 -11.01 2.83 12.33
C SER A 61 -10.23 3.86 11.51
N LEU A 62 -10.67 5.12 11.53
CA LEU A 62 -9.99 6.24 10.88
C LEU A 62 -8.58 6.43 11.44
N ASN A 63 -8.45 6.50 12.77
CA ASN A 63 -7.16 6.67 13.44
C ASN A 63 -6.20 5.51 13.15
N LYS A 64 -6.69 4.26 13.14
CA LYS A 64 -5.88 3.09 12.75
C LYS A 64 -5.36 3.21 11.32
N ARG A 65 -6.21 3.67 10.41
CA ARG A 65 -5.86 3.81 8.99
C ARG A 65 -4.84 4.93 8.75
N LEU A 66 -5.01 6.08 9.41
CA LEU A 66 -4.05 7.18 9.37
C LEU A 66 -2.69 6.76 9.95
N ALA A 67 -2.67 6.00 11.05
CA ALA A 67 -1.44 5.46 11.62
C ALA A 67 -0.73 4.50 10.65
N ALA A 68 -1.48 3.61 10.00
CA ALA A 68 -0.92 2.69 9.00
C ALA A 68 -0.31 3.42 7.79
N VAL A 69 -0.95 4.50 7.32
CA VAL A 69 -0.43 5.33 6.22
C VAL A 69 0.85 6.03 6.63
N LYS A 70 0.90 6.56 7.86
CA LYS A 70 2.11 7.18 8.41
C LYS A 70 3.27 6.18 8.50
N GLU A 71 3.02 4.96 9.00
CA GLU A 71 4.04 3.90 9.03
C GLU A 71 4.54 3.53 7.62
N ALA A 72 3.63 3.45 6.65
CA ALA A 72 3.99 3.16 5.27
C ALA A 72 4.85 4.28 4.64
N GLN A 73 4.54 5.55 4.95
CA GLN A 73 5.32 6.70 4.50
C GLN A 73 6.72 6.73 5.11
N GLU A 74 6.86 6.51 6.42
CA GLU A 74 8.16 6.39 7.09
C GLU A 74 8.98 5.22 6.51
N TYR A 75 8.34 4.11 6.17
CA TYR A 75 9.01 3.01 5.50
C TYR A 75 9.42 3.37 4.06
N ALA A 76 8.67 4.23 3.38
CA ALA A 76 9.00 4.67 2.04
C ALA A 76 10.29 5.48 2.01
N ASP A 77 10.51 6.33 3.02
CA ASP A 77 11.72 7.12 3.19
C ASP A 77 12.99 6.26 3.35
N THR A 78 12.86 4.98 3.71
CA THR A 78 13.99 4.03 3.79
C THR A 78 14.46 3.53 2.41
N GLY A 79 13.80 3.91 1.32
CA GLY A 79 14.06 3.38 -0.02
C GLY A 79 13.48 1.99 -0.25
N ALA A 80 12.45 1.61 0.51
CA ALA A 80 11.86 0.28 0.43
C ALA A 80 10.98 0.05 -0.81
N TYR A 81 10.56 1.10 -1.52
CA TYR A 81 9.71 0.98 -2.71
C TYR A 81 10.50 1.29 -3.98
N ASP A 82 10.18 0.59 -5.07
CA ASP A 82 10.72 0.88 -6.39
C ASP A 82 10.14 2.18 -6.96
N PHE A 83 8.88 2.47 -6.65
CA PHE A 83 8.15 3.63 -7.13
C PHE A 83 7.23 4.20 -6.05
N ILE A 84 7.11 5.52 -6.00
CA ILE A 84 6.13 6.24 -5.19
C ILE A 84 5.22 7.02 -6.13
N ILE A 85 3.93 6.77 -6.04
CA ILE A 85 2.89 7.45 -6.82
C ILE A 85 2.09 8.29 -5.83
N VAL A 86 2.06 9.61 -6.04
CA VAL A 86 1.22 10.52 -5.27
C VAL A 86 -0.17 10.57 -5.92
N ASN A 87 -1.18 10.11 -5.20
CA ASN A 87 -2.56 10.04 -5.65
C ASN A 87 -3.31 11.36 -5.37
N ASP A 88 -2.90 12.40 -6.07
CA ASP A 88 -3.43 13.76 -5.89
C ASP A 88 -4.86 13.89 -6.43
N ASP A 89 -5.12 13.34 -7.62
CA ASP A 89 -6.41 13.45 -8.31
C ASP A 89 -7.32 12.21 -8.17
N GLN A 90 -8.57 12.46 -7.76
CA GLN A 90 -9.69 11.58 -8.05
C GLN A 90 -10.56 12.29 -9.09
N GLU A 91 -10.28 12.07 -10.38
CA GLU A 91 -11.32 12.26 -11.40
C GLU A 91 -12.41 11.19 -11.26
#